data_AF-A0A7Z0TV02-F1
#
_entry.id   AF-A0A7Z0TV02-F1
#
_cell.length_a   1.000
_cell.length_b   1.000
_cell.length_c   1.000
_cell.angle_alpha   90.00
_cell.angle_beta   90.00
_cell.angle_gamma   90.00
#
_symmetry.space_group_name_H-M   'P 1'
#
loop_
_entity.id
_entity.type
_entity.pdbx_description
1 polymer ?
#
loop_
_entity_poly.entity_id
_entity_poly.type
_entity_poly.pdbx_seq_one_letter_code
_entity_poly.pdbx_strand_id
1 'polypeptide(L)'
;MPGCPPKPGCLIRPHTAAPTSSSSANDWRIAPSSSRRRSVRTPVVYDYAVIRVVPRVEREEFINAGVVVSCQATRTLAAAMALDAARLRALDPHVDIETVERHLDAIVRICRGDSDGGPIAALPARARFHWLTARRSSVIQVSPAHTGRTDDPDGLCDRLLTRMVLPPPPPRA
;
A
#
# COMPACT_ATOMS: atom_id res chain seq x y z
N MET A 1 -58.01 0.54 45.86
CA MET A 1 -59.30 0.45 45.14
C MET A 1 -59.03 -0.05 43.74
N PRO A 2 -59.32 -1.33 43.46
CA PRO A 2 -59.34 -1.91 42.13
C PRO A 2 -60.65 -1.52 41.43
N GLY A 3 -60.63 -1.39 40.11
CA GLY A 3 -61.82 -0.97 39.37
C GLY A 3 -61.71 -1.23 37.88
N CYS A 4 -61.62 -2.50 37.50
CA CYS A 4 -61.92 -2.94 36.15
C CYS A 4 -63.32 -3.57 36.18
N PRO A 5 -64.29 -3.07 35.41
CA PRO A 5 -65.52 -3.79 35.12
C PRO A 5 -65.57 -4.29 33.65
N PRO A 6 -66.40 -5.30 33.34
CA PRO A 6 -66.23 -6.18 32.17
C PRO A 6 -67.35 -6.10 31.11
N LYS A 7 -66.98 -6.40 29.84
CA LYS A 7 -67.74 -7.10 28.74
C LYS A 7 -69.12 -6.51 28.33
N PRO A 8 -69.89 -7.03 27.33
CA PRO A 8 -69.63 -7.97 26.21
C PRO A 8 -70.22 -7.55 24.83
N GLY A 9 -69.86 -8.32 23.78
CA GLY A 9 -70.73 -8.63 22.62
C GLY A 9 -70.84 -7.56 21.52
N CYS A 10 -71.20 -7.86 20.28
CA CYS A 10 -71.53 -9.10 19.59
C CYS A 10 -71.44 -8.80 18.09
N LEU A 11 -70.96 -9.78 17.31
CA LEU A 11 -71.25 -10.10 15.90
C LEU A 11 -72.03 -9.09 15.06
N ILE A 12 -71.49 -8.65 13.91
CA ILE A 12 -72.20 -8.66 12.61
C ILE A 12 -71.20 -8.86 11.45
N ARG A 13 -71.40 -9.95 10.68
CA ARG A 13 -70.84 -10.18 9.34
C ARG A 13 -71.62 -9.36 8.31
N PRO A 14 -70.98 -8.92 7.23
CA PRO A 14 -71.62 -9.00 5.92
C PRO A 14 -70.84 -9.90 4.96
N HIS A 15 -71.58 -10.85 4.37
CA HIS A 15 -71.23 -11.52 3.13
C HIS A 15 -71.39 -10.55 1.96
N THR A 16 -70.40 -10.42 1.08
CA THR A 16 -70.70 -10.33 -0.37
C THR A 16 -69.50 -10.71 -1.25
N ALA A 17 -69.76 -11.70 -2.11
CA ALA A 17 -69.27 -12.00 -3.46
C ALA A 17 -67.78 -11.84 -3.84
N ALA A 18 -67.26 -12.95 -4.38
CA ALA A 18 -66.13 -13.00 -5.30
C ALA A 18 -66.55 -12.56 -6.72
N PRO A 19 -65.65 -11.93 -7.50
CA PRO A 19 -65.70 -11.98 -8.94
C PRO A 19 -64.65 -12.97 -9.48
N THR A 20 -65.12 -13.78 -10.42
CA THR A 20 -64.35 -14.74 -11.21
C THR A 20 -63.61 -14.05 -12.34
N SER A 21 -62.55 -14.72 -12.78
CA SER A 21 -61.95 -14.72 -14.13
C SER A 21 -60.97 -13.61 -14.54
N SER A 22 -59.76 -14.12 -14.79
CA SER A 22 -58.92 -13.92 -15.97
C SER A 22 -58.51 -12.49 -16.34
N SER A 23 -57.21 -12.24 -16.27
CA SER A 23 -56.42 -11.89 -17.46
C SER A 23 -54.93 -11.95 -17.13
N SER A 24 -54.22 -12.67 -17.99
CA SER A 24 -52.77 -12.75 -18.13
C SER A 24 -52.10 -11.38 -18.06
N ALA A 25 -51.14 -11.23 -17.15
CA ALA A 25 -50.10 -10.23 -17.24
C ALA A 25 -48.76 -10.90 -16.88
N ASN A 26 -47.85 -10.90 -17.85
CA ASN A 26 -46.47 -11.37 -17.71
C ASN A 26 -45.80 -10.68 -16.51
N ASP A 27 -45.65 -11.41 -15.41
CA ASP A 27 -44.91 -10.99 -14.22
C ASP A 27 -43.44 -11.35 -14.45
N TRP A 28 -42.73 -10.50 -15.19
CA TRP A 28 -41.27 -10.54 -15.28
C TRP A 28 -40.69 -10.15 -13.91
N ARG A 29 -40.60 -11.13 -13.01
CA ARG A 29 -39.87 -10.95 -11.74
C ARG A 29 -38.38 -10.82 -12.06
N ILE A 30 -37.93 -9.59 -12.28
CA ILE A 30 -36.51 -9.25 -12.16
C ILE A 30 -36.16 -9.46 -10.69
N ALA A 31 -35.55 -10.62 -10.40
CA ALA A 31 -34.87 -10.81 -9.13
C ALA A 31 -33.84 -9.67 -8.98
N PRO A 32 -33.81 -8.94 -7.85
CA PRO A 32 -32.75 -7.98 -7.64
C PRO A 32 -31.44 -8.76 -7.55
N SER A 33 -30.64 -8.71 -8.62
CA SER A 33 -29.29 -9.21 -8.58
C SER A 33 -28.54 -8.33 -7.58
N SER A 34 -28.40 -8.85 -6.36
CA SER A 34 -27.48 -8.35 -5.34
C SER A 34 -26.06 -8.58 -5.85
N SER A 35 -25.69 -7.86 -6.90
CA SER A 35 -24.30 -7.57 -7.17
C SER A 35 -23.88 -6.67 -6.02
N ARG A 36 -23.28 -7.28 -5.00
CA ARG A 36 -22.46 -6.57 -4.03
C ARG A 36 -21.43 -5.82 -4.87
N ARG A 37 -21.73 -4.57 -5.22
CA ARG A 37 -20.87 -3.69 -5.99
C ARG A 37 -19.55 -3.68 -5.22
N ARG A 38 -18.52 -4.33 -5.79
CA ARG A 38 -17.19 -4.39 -5.18
C ARG A 38 -16.84 -2.95 -4.86
N SER A 39 -16.61 -2.65 -3.58
CA SER A 39 -16.15 -1.32 -3.18
C SER A 39 -14.88 -1.05 -3.98
N VAL A 40 -14.98 -0.16 -4.98
CA VAL A 40 -13.82 0.23 -5.77
C VAL A 40 -12.99 1.07 -4.83
N ARG A 41 -11.92 0.49 -4.28
CA ARG A 41 -10.93 1.26 -3.52
C ARG A 41 -10.37 2.30 -4.48
N THR A 42 -10.46 3.57 -4.11
CA THR A 42 -9.86 4.64 -4.91
C THR A 42 -8.33 4.51 -4.84
N PRO A 43 -7.62 4.46 -5.99
CA PRO A 43 -6.16 4.35 -5.98
C PRO A 43 -5.52 5.53 -5.25
N VAL A 44 -4.62 5.25 -4.31
CA VAL A 44 -3.86 6.27 -3.58
C VAL A 44 -2.59 6.66 -4.35
N VAL A 45 -2.19 7.92 -4.24
CA VAL A 45 -0.95 8.44 -4.81
C VAL A 45 0.20 8.21 -3.83
N TYR A 46 1.35 7.81 -4.36
CA TYR A 46 2.58 7.63 -3.60
C TYR A 46 3.78 8.17 -4.36
N ASP A 47 4.82 8.54 -3.63
CA ASP A 47 6.14 8.85 -4.15
C ASP A 47 7.10 7.74 -3.74
N TYR A 48 8.05 7.39 -4.61
CA TYR A 48 9.11 6.44 -4.29
C TYR A 48 10.45 6.87 -4.88
N ALA A 49 11.53 6.41 -4.27
CA ALA A 49 12.87 6.52 -4.81
C ALA A 49 13.62 5.21 -4.61
N VAL A 50 14.58 4.94 -5.50
CA VAL A 50 15.43 3.75 -5.44
C VAL A 50 16.73 4.11 -4.74
N ILE A 51 17.11 3.30 -3.75
CA ILE A 51 18.41 3.38 -3.09
C ILE A 51 19.43 2.62 -3.93
N ARG A 52 20.55 3.29 -4.23
CA ARG A 52 21.64 2.79 -5.07
C ARG A 52 22.92 2.73 -4.26
N VAL A 53 23.69 1.68 -4.45
CA VAL A 53 25.05 1.58 -3.93
C VAL A 53 26.01 1.76 -5.10
N VAL A 54 26.86 2.77 -5.00
CA VAL A 54 27.87 3.19 -5.96
C VAL A 54 29.23 2.95 -5.29
N PRO A 55 29.84 1.76 -5.44
CA PRO A 55 31.06 1.41 -4.71
C PRO A 55 32.24 2.35 -5.06
N ARG A 56 32.26 2.87 -6.30
CA ARG A 56 33.24 3.84 -6.80
C ARG A 56 32.52 5.01 -7.46
N VAL A 57 32.44 6.12 -6.73
CA VAL A 57 31.65 7.30 -7.13
C VAL A 57 32.14 7.90 -8.44
N GLU A 58 33.45 7.88 -8.68
CA GLU A 58 34.11 8.37 -9.89
C GLU A 58 33.78 7.56 -11.15
N ARG A 59 33.35 6.30 -11.01
CA ARG A 59 32.96 5.43 -12.13
C ARG A 59 31.46 5.45 -12.41
N GLU A 60 30.67 5.97 -11.48
CA GLU A 60 29.20 6.05 -11.55
C GLU A 60 28.50 4.70 -11.83
N GLU A 61 29.17 3.58 -11.56
CA GLU A 61 28.58 2.24 -11.61
C GLU A 61 27.83 1.95 -10.32
N PHE A 62 26.64 1.38 -10.42
CA PHE A 62 25.81 1.11 -9.25
C PHE A 62 24.98 -0.16 -9.37
N ILE A 63 24.57 -0.66 -8.21
CA ILE A 63 23.45 -1.59 -8.10
C ILE A 63 22.32 -0.93 -7.31
N ASN A 64 21.08 -1.30 -7.61
CA ASN A 64 19.97 -0.97 -6.75
C ASN A 64 20.05 -1.87 -5.51
N ALA A 65 19.83 -1.29 -4.32
CA ALA A 65 19.92 -1.99 -3.04
C ALA A 65 18.67 -1.82 -2.16
N GLY A 66 17.70 -1.02 -2.61
CA GLY A 66 16.46 -0.83 -1.88
C GLY A 66 15.54 0.21 -2.48
N VAL A 67 14.42 0.43 -1.81
CA VAL A 67 13.41 1.42 -2.18
C VAL A 67 12.90 2.13 -0.93
N VAL A 68 12.56 3.41 -1.08
CA VAL A 68 11.85 4.20 -0.07
C VAL A 68 10.54 4.68 -0.67
N VAL A 69 9.46 4.54 0.08
CA VAL A 69 8.09 4.84 -0.34
C VAL A 69 7.45 5.78 0.66
N SER A 70 6.82 6.83 0.15
CA SER A 70 6.03 7.79 0.91
C SER A 70 4.62 7.85 0.34
N CYS A 71 3.62 7.54 1.16
CA CYS A 71 2.21 7.72 0.81
C CYS A 71 1.57 8.73 1.77
N GLN A 72 1.18 9.88 1.23
CA GLN A 72 0.60 10.95 2.04
C GLN A 72 -0.79 10.58 2.56
N ALA A 73 -1.60 9.90 1.74
CA ALA A 73 -2.96 9.50 2.10
C ALA A 73 -2.99 8.56 3.32
N THR A 74 -2.02 7.64 3.40
CA THR A 74 -1.89 6.69 4.52
C THR A 74 -0.85 7.12 5.56
N ARG A 75 -0.27 8.33 5.42
CA ARG A 75 0.84 8.85 6.25
C ARG A 75 1.99 7.85 6.45
N THR A 76 2.21 7.00 5.46
CA THR A 76 3.19 5.91 5.54
C THR A 76 4.51 6.36 4.94
N LEU A 77 5.60 6.10 5.66
CA LEU A 77 6.96 6.13 5.13
C LEU A 77 7.58 4.77 5.41
N ALA A 78 7.91 4.04 4.34
CA ALA A 78 8.46 2.71 4.43
C ALA A 78 9.72 2.61 3.59
N ALA A 79 10.62 1.71 3.98
CA ALA A 79 11.80 1.37 3.23
C ALA A 79 12.04 -0.12 3.29
N ALA A 80 12.47 -0.70 2.17
CA ALA A 80 12.88 -2.08 2.07
C ALA A 80 14.23 -2.14 1.36
N MET A 81 15.13 -2.97 1.88
CA MET A 81 16.49 -3.12 1.39
C MET A 81 16.76 -4.59 1.04
N ALA A 82 17.55 -4.80 0.00
CA ALA A 82 18.10 -6.09 -0.38
C ALA A 82 19.43 -5.84 -1.08
N LEU A 83 20.54 -6.23 -0.45
CA LEU A 83 21.87 -6.05 -0.98
C LEU A 83 22.41 -7.35 -1.57
N ASP A 84 22.72 -7.35 -2.87
CA ASP A 84 23.47 -8.45 -3.49
C ASP A 84 24.97 -8.18 -3.36
N ALA A 85 25.57 -8.73 -2.31
CA ALA A 85 26.98 -8.53 -2.00
C ALA A 85 27.92 -9.15 -3.06
N ALA A 86 27.49 -10.18 -3.78
CA ALA A 86 28.29 -10.77 -4.85
C ALA A 86 28.33 -9.85 -6.07
N ARG A 87 27.18 -9.31 -6.47
CA ARG A 87 27.08 -8.34 -7.56
C ARG A 87 27.82 -7.04 -7.23
N LEU A 88 27.77 -6.58 -5.98
CA LEU A 88 28.50 -5.39 -5.56
C LEU A 88 30.02 -5.61 -5.63
N ARG A 89 30.52 -6.76 -5.15
CA ARG A 89 31.94 -7.12 -5.26
C ARG A 89 32.42 -7.32 -6.70
N ALA A 90 31.53 -7.68 -7.61
CA ALA A 90 31.85 -7.73 -9.03
C ALA A 90 32.13 -6.33 -9.63
N LEU A 91 31.52 -5.26 -9.09
CA LEU A 91 31.84 -3.88 -9.46
C LEU A 91 33.11 -3.36 -8.77
N ASP A 92 33.30 -3.70 -7.49
CA ASP A 92 34.50 -3.37 -6.72
C ASP A 92 34.86 -4.48 -5.72
N PRO A 93 35.94 -5.25 -5.97
CA PRO A 93 36.37 -6.32 -5.08
C PRO A 93 36.74 -5.87 -3.66
N HIS A 94 37.03 -4.59 -3.47
CA HIS A 94 37.49 -4.02 -2.20
C HIS A 94 36.41 -3.28 -1.41
N VAL A 95 35.16 -3.32 -1.88
CA VAL A 95 34.04 -2.66 -1.21
C VAL A 95 33.81 -3.24 0.20
N ASP A 96 33.68 -2.34 1.17
CA ASP A 96 33.32 -2.70 2.54
C ASP A 96 31.79 -2.93 2.65
N ILE A 97 31.40 -4.20 2.50
CA ILE A 97 29.99 -4.62 2.56
C ILE A 97 29.36 -4.30 3.92
N GLU A 98 30.09 -4.48 5.02
CA GLU A 98 29.53 -4.28 6.36
C GLU A 98 29.17 -2.80 6.57
N THR A 99 30.06 -1.90 6.15
CA THR A 99 29.79 -0.46 6.20
C THR A 99 28.59 -0.08 5.32
N VAL A 100 28.46 -0.67 4.13
CA VAL A 100 27.29 -0.45 3.27
C VAL A 100 25.99 -0.91 3.95
N GLU A 101 25.97 -2.12 4.51
CA GLU A 101 24.81 -2.66 5.22
C GLU A 101 24.40 -1.79 6.41
N ARG A 102 25.35 -1.35 7.24
CA ARG A 102 25.07 -0.43 8.35
C ARG A 102 24.43 0.88 7.88
N HIS A 103 24.87 1.42 6.76
CA HIS A 103 24.28 2.63 6.20
C HIS A 103 22.87 2.40 5.62
N LEU A 104 22.63 1.25 4.96
CA LEU A 104 21.30 0.87 4.50
C LEU A 104 20.33 0.68 5.69
N ASP A 105 20.78 0.06 6.77
CA ASP A 105 19.99 -0.10 8.00
C ASP A 105 19.65 1.24 8.67
N ALA A 106 20.57 2.20 8.62
CA ALA A 106 20.31 3.55 9.13
C ALA A 106 19.16 4.22 8.35
N ILE A 107 19.07 4.02 7.03
CA ILE A 107 17.95 4.52 6.22
C ILE A 107 16.63 3.90 6.67
N VAL A 108 16.61 2.58 6.93
CA VAL A 108 15.41 1.89 7.42
C VAL A 108 14.96 2.47 8.77
N ARG A 109 15.88 2.69 9.70
CA ARG A 109 15.61 3.31 11.01
C ARG A 109 15.07 4.73 10.88
N ILE A 110 15.65 5.55 9.99
CA ILE A 110 15.15 6.90 9.70
C ILE A 110 13.72 6.84 9.15
N CYS A 111 13.40 5.89 8.28
CA CYS A 111 12.04 5.75 7.76
C CYS A 111 11.03 5.41 8.86
N ARG A 112 11.38 4.48 9.76
CA ARG A 112 10.57 4.12 10.94
C ARG A 112 10.38 5.29 11.91
N GLY A 113 11.33 6.22 11.94
CA GLY A 113 11.36 7.32 12.90
C GLY A 113 11.89 6.88 14.26
N ASP A 114 12.78 5.88 14.28
CA ASP A 114 13.39 5.36 15.50
C ASP A 114 14.25 6.44 16.16
N SER A 115 14.21 6.54 17.50
CA SER A 115 14.99 7.52 18.26
C SER A 115 16.50 7.42 18.02
N ASP A 116 16.97 6.21 17.70
CA ASP A 116 18.38 5.91 17.41
C ASP A 116 18.81 6.33 15.99
N GLY A 117 17.87 6.77 15.14
CA GLY A 117 18.15 7.31 13.80
C GLY A 117 18.64 8.76 13.80
N GLY A 118 18.89 9.33 14.98
CA GLY A 118 19.39 10.69 15.17
C GLY A 118 18.34 11.78 14.90
N PRO A 119 18.75 13.06 14.85
CA PRO A 119 17.84 14.21 14.75
C PRO A 119 16.90 14.17 13.52
N ILE A 120 17.32 13.48 12.46
CA ILE A 120 16.54 13.34 11.22
C ILE A 120 15.34 12.41 11.42
N ALA A 121 15.48 11.36 12.22
CA ALA A 121 14.39 10.43 12.49
C ALA A 121 13.23 11.09 13.24
N ALA A 122 13.50 12.17 14.00
CA ALA A 122 12.50 12.97 14.70
C ALA A 122 11.67 13.88 13.77
N LEU A 123 12.08 14.11 12.52
CA LEU A 123 11.35 14.94 11.58
C LEU A 123 10.03 14.26 11.15
N PRO A 124 8.99 15.02 10.73
CA PRO A 124 7.80 14.43 10.13
C PRO A 124 8.13 13.54 8.92
N ALA A 125 7.36 12.47 8.69
CA ALA A 125 7.61 11.49 7.64
C ALA A 125 7.92 12.10 6.25
N ARG A 126 7.16 13.12 5.85
CA ARG A 126 7.39 13.82 4.57
C ARG A 126 8.73 14.54 4.51
N ALA A 127 9.15 15.16 5.60
CA ALA A 127 10.45 15.83 5.71
C ALA A 127 11.60 14.81 5.69
N ARG A 128 11.44 13.64 6.33
CA ARG A 128 12.40 12.53 6.24
C ARG A 128 12.57 12.03 4.81
N PHE A 129 11.45 11.84 4.08
CA PHE A 129 11.50 11.47 2.67
C PHE A 129 12.28 12.50 1.84
N HIS A 130 11.95 13.79 1.97
CA HIS A 130 12.68 14.84 1.25
C HIS A 130 14.17 14.87 1.60
N TRP A 131 14.52 14.72 2.87
CA TRP A 131 15.91 14.65 3.30
C TRP A 131 16.64 13.43 2.73
N LEU A 132 15.99 12.27 2.70
CA LEU A 132 16.55 11.03 2.14
C LEU A 132 16.76 11.13 0.63
N THR A 133 15.84 11.77 -0.09
CA THR A 133 15.90 11.91 -1.55
C THR A 133 16.76 13.07 -2.06
N ALA A 134 17.28 13.91 -1.17
CA ALA A 134 18.19 15.00 -1.56
C ALA A 134 19.52 14.43 -2.08
N ARG A 135 20.05 14.99 -3.18
CA ARG A 135 21.31 14.53 -3.79
C ARG A 135 22.47 14.70 -2.80
N ARG A 136 23.15 13.60 -2.47
CA ARG A 136 24.40 13.60 -1.70
C ARG A 136 25.41 12.67 -2.37
N SER A 137 26.60 13.19 -2.63
CA SER A 137 27.69 12.44 -3.25
C SER A 137 28.33 11.52 -2.22
N SER A 138 27.82 10.30 -2.10
CA SER A 138 28.38 9.25 -1.24
C SER A 138 28.24 7.88 -1.91
N VAL A 139 28.81 6.84 -1.30
CA VAL A 139 28.65 5.44 -1.74
C VAL A 139 27.18 5.03 -1.79
N ILE A 140 26.32 5.63 -0.95
CA ILE A 140 24.87 5.48 -1.07
C ILE A 140 24.30 6.70 -1.75
N GLN A 141 23.56 6.45 -2.82
CA GLN A 141 22.85 7.47 -3.57
C GLN A 141 21.37 7.12 -3.68
N VAL A 142 20.56 8.13 -3.94
CA VAL A 142 19.11 7.97 -4.09
C VAL A 142 18.72 8.48 -5.47
N SER A 143 17.90 7.71 -6.17
CA SER A 143 17.35 8.14 -7.46
C SER A 143 16.49 9.39 -7.30
N PRO A 144 16.20 10.13 -8.39
CA PRO A 144 15.08 11.06 -8.38
C PRO A 144 13.80 10.38 -7.86
N ALA A 145 12.96 11.16 -7.19
CA ALA A 145 11.64 10.68 -6.77
C ALA A 145 10.73 10.47 -7.98
N HIS A 146 9.93 9.42 -7.91
CA HIS A 146 8.95 9.03 -8.91
C HIS A 146 7.58 8.94 -8.25
N THR A 147 6.53 9.38 -8.95
CA THR A 147 5.15 9.33 -8.44
C THR A 147 4.37 8.21 -9.12
N GLY A 148 3.59 7.47 -8.34
CA GLY A 148 2.74 6.38 -8.82
C GLY A 148 1.37 6.35 -8.16
N ARG A 149 0.54 5.38 -8.57
CA ARG A 149 -0.78 5.11 -8.00
C ARG A 149 -0.93 3.64 -7.66
N THR A 150 -1.57 3.32 -6.54
CA THR A 150 -1.81 1.94 -6.13
C THR A 150 -3.13 1.76 -5.40
N ASP A 151 -3.76 0.60 -5.59
CA ASP A 151 -4.95 0.18 -4.84
C ASP A 151 -4.59 -0.63 -3.57
N ASP A 152 -3.31 -0.98 -3.45
CA ASP A 152 -2.72 -1.78 -2.37
C ASP A 152 -1.47 -1.06 -1.83
N PRO A 153 -1.65 -0.09 -0.92
CA PRO A 153 -0.52 0.61 -0.31
C PRO A 153 0.32 -0.29 0.60
N ASP A 154 -0.26 -1.33 1.20
CA ASP A 154 0.41 -2.19 2.17
C ASP A 154 1.44 -3.09 1.48
N GLY A 155 1.09 -3.67 0.33
CA GLY A 155 2.00 -4.49 -0.50
C GLY A 155 2.92 -3.69 -1.43
N LEU A 156 2.86 -2.35 -1.42
CA LEU A 156 3.57 -1.51 -2.39
C LEU A 156 5.09 -1.60 -2.26
N CYS A 157 5.62 -1.62 -1.03
CA CYS A 157 7.07 -1.62 -0.80
C CYS A 157 7.72 -2.89 -1.33
N ASP A 158 7.15 -4.05 -1.03
CA ASP A 158 7.64 -5.37 -1.49
C ASP A 158 7.55 -5.52 -3.01
N ARG A 159 6.47 -5.02 -3.62
CA ARG A 159 6.32 -5.00 -5.07
C ARG A 159 7.40 -4.16 -5.75
N LEU A 160 7.72 -2.99 -5.19
CA LEU A 160 8.78 -2.13 -5.72
C LEU A 160 10.16 -2.76 -5.50
N LEU A 161 10.41 -3.38 -4.35
CA LEU A 161 11.65 -4.11 -4.08
C LEU A 161 11.86 -5.24 -5.09
N THR A 162 10.83 -6.06 -5.31
CA THR A 162 10.86 -7.16 -6.27
C THR A 162 11.14 -6.68 -7.69
N ARG A 163 10.51 -5.56 -8.09
CA ARG A 163 10.63 -5.05 -9.46
C ARG A 163 11.94 -4.31 -9.72
N MET A 164 12.45 -3.57 -8.74
CA MET A 164 13.53 -2.61 -8.93
C MET A 164 14.87 -3.08 -8.39
N VAL A 165 14.88 -4.06 -7.48
CA VAL A 165 16.08 -4.44 -6.71
C VAL A 165 16.40 -5.91 -6.89
N LEU A 166 15.41 -6.79 -6.66
CA LEU A 166 15.64 -8.23 -6.73
C LEU A 166 15.95 -8.69 -8.16
N PRO A 167 16.73 -9.77 -8.33
CA PRO A 167 16.98 -10.35 -9.65
C PRO A 167 15.67 -10.65 -10.39
N PRO A 168 15.57 -10.33 -11.68
CA PRO A 168 14.39 -10.67 -12.46
C PRO A 168 14.26 -12.20 -12.51
N PRO A 169 13.02 -12.73 -12.60
CA PRO A 169 12.83 -14.15 -12.84
C PRO A 169 13.49 -14.55 -14.17
N PRO A 170 13.94 -15.80 -14.31
CA PRO A 170 14.47 -16.28 -15.58
C PRO A 170 13.44 -16.07 -16.69
N PRO A 171 13.89 -15.78 -17.94
CA PRO A 171 12.98 -15.64 -19.07
C PRO A 171 12.15 -16.91 -19.21
N ARG A 172 10.86 -16.75 -19.50
CA ARG A 172 9.99 -17.89 -19.81
C ARG A 172 10.45 -18.47 -21.14
N ALA A 173 10.76 -19.77 -21.14
CA ALA A 173 11.14 -20.54 -22.33
C ALA A 173 10.02 -20.55 -23.39
#